data_AF-Q9PV06-F1
#
_entry.id   AF-Q9PV06-F1
#
_cell.length_a   1.000
_cell.length_b   1.000
_cell.length_c   1.000
_cell.angle_alpha   90.00
_cell.angle_beta   90.00
_cell.angle_gamma   90.00
#
_symmetry.space_group_name_H-M   'P 1'
#
loop_
_entity.id
_entity.type
_entity.pdbx_description
1 polymer ?
#
loop_
_entity_poly.entity_id
_entity_poly.type
_entity_poly.pdbx_seq_one_letter_code
_entity_poly.pdbx_strand_id
1 'polypeptide(L)' 'AEKRGDTRSVCLTLLLLALRAGNDHRQADELQAMMQGRGFGLHPAVCLAIRVNTFLSCSQYHKR' A
#
# COMPACT_ATOMS: atom_id res chain seq x y z
N ALA A 1 17.07 10.60 -27.66
CA ALA A 1 15.78 11.22 -27.31
C ALA A 1 15.58 11.01 -25.82
N GLU A 2 15.98 11.99 -25.02
CA GLU A 2 15.67 12.05 -23.59
C GLU A 2 14.17 11.86 -23.44
N LYS A 3 13.75 10.93 -22.56
CA LYS A 3 12.33 10.80 -22.20
C LYS A 3 11.89 12.22 -21.85
N ARG A 4 10.97 12.81 -22.62
CA ARG A 4 10.16 13.94 -22.16
C ARG A 4 9.30 13.37 -21.05
N GLY A 5 9.97 13.09 -19.94
CA GLY A 5 9.58 12.14 -18.94
C GLY A 5 8.40 12.74 -18.24
N ASP A 6 7.39 11.93 -18.00
CA ASP A 6 6.28 12.30 -17.17
C ASP A 6 6.84 12.85 -15.85
N THR A 7 6.85 14.17 -15.71
CA THR A 7 7.45 14.88 -14.58
C THR A 7 6.78 14.44 -13.29
N ARG A 8 5.51 14.05 -13.37
CA ARG A 8 4.75 13.45 -12.27
C ARG A 8 5.37 12.13 -11.82
N SER A 9 5.64 11.19 -12.73
CA SER A 9 6.29 9.92 -12.39
C SER A 9 7.67 10.10 -11.74
N VAL A 10 8.46 11.08 -12.23
CA VAL A 10 9.78 11.39 -11.70
C VAL A 10 9.67 11.97 -10.29
N CYS A 11 8.81 12.97 -10.09
CA CYS A 11 8.57 13.58 -8.78
C CYS A 11 8.08 12.57 -7.74
N LEU A 12 7.15 11.69 -8.13
CA LEU A 12 6.63 10.65 -7.24
C LEU A 12 7.71 9.62 -6.86
N THR A 13 8.59 9.25 -7.80
CA THR A 13 9.71 8.34 -7.53
C THR A 13 10.73 8.97 -6.60
N LEU A 14 11.07 10.25 -6.79
CA LEU A 14 11.97 10.99 -5.89
C LEU A 14 11.38 11.12 -4.49
N LEU A 15 10.07 11.37 -4.36
CA LEU A 15 9.40 11.42 -3.07
C LEU A 15 9.44 10.08 -2.33
N LEU A 16 9.23 8.96 -3.03
CA LEU A 16 9.39 7.62 -2.45
C LEU A 16 10.81 7.37 -1.92
N LEU A 17 11.83 7.78 -2.69
CA LEU A 17 13.23 7.65 -2.29
C LEU A 17 13.54 8.52 -1.07
N ALA A 18 13.03 9.75 -1.02
CA ALA A 18 13.19 10.65 0.11
C ALA A 18 12.54 10.09 1.39
N LEU A 19 11.32 9.54 1.30
CA LEU A 19 10.64 8.91 2.44
C LEU A 19 11.41 7.69 2.96
N ARG A 20 11.91 6.82 2.08
CA ARG A 20 12.74 5.68 2.48
C ARG A 20 14.06 6.11 3.10
N ALA A 21 14.72 7.12 2.54
CA ALA A 21 15.93 7.70 3.12
C ALA A 21 15.68 8.34 4.50
N GLY A 22 14.48 8.89 4.70
CA GLY A 22 14.00 9.41 5.99
C GLY A 22 13.52 8.33 6.97
N ASN A 23 13.60 7.04 6.63
CA ASN A 23 13.06 5.90 7.37
C ASN A 23 11.53 5.86 7.49
N ASP A 24 10.80 6.69 6.75
CA ASP A 24 9.34 6.75 6.71
C ASP A 24 8.76 5.68 5.76
N HIS A 25 9.09 4.42 6.03
CA HIS A 25 8.69 3.28 5.20
C HIS A 25 7.17 3.14 5.06
N ARG A 26 6.41 3.42 6.13
CA ARG A 26 4.94 3.36 6.10
C ARG A 26 4.34 4.33 5.09
N GLN A 27 4.78 5.58 5.10
CA GLN A 27 4.30 6.60 4.18
C GLN A 27 4.77 6.32 2.74
N ALA A 28 5.97 5.75 2.57
CA ALA A 28 6.44 5.30 1.27
C ALA A 28 5.57 4.15 0.70
N ASP A 29 5.16 3.19 1.53
CA ASP A 29 4.30 2.07 1.11
C ASP A 29 2.89 2.54 0.75
N GLU A 30 2.32 3.47 1.54
CA GLU A 30 1.03 4.11 1.24
C GLU A 30 1.08 4.89 -0.08
N LEU A 31 2.12 5.70 -0.29
CA LEU A 31 2.33 6.45 -1.54
C LEU A 31 2.47 5.51 -2.74
N GLN A 32 3.23 4.43 -2.59
CA GLN A 32 3.44 3.44 -3.64
C GLN A 32 2.13 2.71 -4.00
N ALA A 33 1.30 2.38 -3.01
CA ALA A 33 -0.02 1.77 -3.22
C ALA A 33 -0.95 2.70 -4.01
N MET A 34 -0.97 4.00 -3.67
CA MET A 34 -1.73 5.03 -4.40
C MET A 34 -1.25 5.15 -5.85
N MET A 35 0.07 5.18 -6.08
CA MET A 35 0.66 5.26 -7.43
C MET A 35 0.29 4.07 -8.31
N GLN A 36 0.21 2.87 -7.73
CA GLN A 36 -0.11 1.64 -8.46
C GLN A 36 -1.62 1.42 -8.67
N GLY A 37 -2.48 2.31 -8.14
CA GLY A 37 -3.93 2.12 -8.17
C GLY A 37 -4.39 0.85 -7.45
N ARG A 38 -3.56 0.28 -6.56
CA ARG A 38 -3.95 -0.85 -5.73
C ARG A 38 -4.89 -0.34 -4.65
N GLY A 39 -6.16 -0.72 -4.72
CA GLY A 39 -7.10 -0.46 -3.64
C GLY A 39 -6.61 -1.10 -2.33
N PHE A 40 -6.92 -0.49 -1.20
CA PHE A 40 -6.57 -0.98 0.15
C PHE A 40 -7.35 -2.26 0.57
N GLY A 41 -8.02 -2.91 -0.37
CA GLY A 41 -8.85 -4.09 -0.11
C GLY A 41 -8.04 -5.38 -0.23
N LEU A 42 -8.02 -6.17 0.83
CA LEU A 42 -7.53 -7.55 0.77
C LEU A 42 -8.53 -8.42 -0.01
N HIS A 43 -8.01 -9.38 -0.77
CA HIS A 43 -8.85 -10.35 -1.47
C HIS A 43 -9.69 -11.15 -0.45
N PRO A 44 -10.98 -11.45 -0.70
CA PRO A 44 -11.84 -12.12 0.28
C PRO A 44 -11.28 -13.44 0.82
N ALA A 45 -10.58 -14.21 -0.01
CA ALA A 45 -9.91 -15.43 0.43
C ALA A 45 -8.78 -15.17 1.45
N VAL A 46 -8.05 -14.05 1.29
CA VAL A 46 -7.02 -13.62 2.25
C VAL A 46 -7.65 -13.17 3.55
N CYS A 47 -8.75 -12.40 3.50
CA CYS A 47 -9.53 -12.03 4.68
C CYS A 47 -10.01 -13.26 5.45
N LEU A 48 -10.52 -14.27 4.74
CA LEU A 48 -10.97 -15.53 5.33
C LEU A 48 -9.81 -16.28 5.98
N ALA A 49 -8.67 -16.39 5.29
CA ALA A 49 -7.47 -17.04 5.82
C ALA A 49 -6.97 -16.34 7.10
N ILE A 50 -6.90 -15.00 7.11
CA ILE A 50 -6.55 -14.23 8.31
C ILE A 50 -7.52 -14.54 9.44
N ARG A 51 -8.84 -14.48 9.17
CA ARG A 51 -9.88 -14.71 10.18
C ARG A 51 -9.74 -16.09 10.82
N VAL A 52 -9.52 -17.14 10.02
CA VAL A 52 -9.38 -18.52 10.51
C VAL A 52 -8.06 -18.71 11.26
N ASN A 53 -6.94 -18.23 10.70
CA ASN A 53 -5.61 -18.45 11.29
C ASN A 53 -5.36 -17.65 12.57
N THR A 54 -6.11 -16.56 12.78
CA THR A 54 -6.06 -15.77 14.02
C THR A 54 -7.19 -16.09 14.99
N PHE A 55 -7.95 -17.17 14.73
CA PHE A 55 -9.07 -17.62 15.56
C PHE A 55 -10.11 -16.53 15.85
N LEU A 56 -10.31 -15.60 14.92
CA LEU A 56 -11.27 -14.51 15.05
C LEU A 56 -12.69 -15.02 14.79
N SER A 57 -13.54 -14.92 15.81
CA SER A 57 -14.98 -15.14 15.67
C SER A 57 -15.61 -14.12 14.71
N CYS A 58 -16.76 -14.47 14.12
CA CYS A 58 -17.47 -13.56 13.22
C CYS A 58 -17.80 -12.21 13.88
N SER A 59 -18.19 -12.22 15.15
CA SER A 59 -18.47 -11.00 15.91
C SER A 59 -17.21 -10.17 16.17
N GLN A 60 -16.05 -10.78 16.40
CA GLN A 60 -14.78 -10.04 16.54
C GLN A 60 -14.31 -9.45 15.21
N TYR A 61 -14.48 -10.18 14.11
CA TYR A 61 -14.09 -9.72 12.77
C TYR A 61 -14.94 -8.54 12.28
N HIS A 62 -16.23 -8.49 12.66
CA HIS A 62 -17.15 -7.41 12.27
C HIS A 62 -17.21 -6.26 13.28
N LYS A 63 -16.47 -6.31 14.40
CA LYS A 63 -16.33 -5.17 15.32
C LYS A 63 -15.44 -4.12 14.66
N ARG A 64 -16.08 -3.19 13.94
CA ARG A 64 -15.54 -1.86 13.70
C ARG A 64 -16.11 -0.90 14.74
#